data_AF-A0A2E3XWK5-F1
#
_entry.id   AF-A0A2E3XWK5-F1
#
_cell.length_a   1.000
_cell.length_b   1.000
_cell.length_c   1.000
_cell.angle_alpha   90.00
_cell.angle_beta   90.00
_cell.angle_gamma   90.00
#
_symmetry.space_group_name_H-M   'P 1'
#
loop_
_entity.id
_entity.type
_entity.pdbx_description
1 polymer ?
#
loop_
_entity_poly.entity_id
_entity_poly.type
_entity_poly.pdbx_seq_one_letter_code
_entity_poly.pdbx_strand_id
1 'polypeptide(L)'
;MNKLIKLPLFLIITLSSSFLWAEKVQVHIVDRDEPLECFHEESQYFCHDGENFLFGRNYGMDLYLTGSVDGSVDDFRVSSAVSLDNPDHILFEEREDPYRDSYEQVNRRPSYSKELMSLTMLENMTAPFSYDSESIALAKSNLYPLVQNRLDQIKNKFNQSNRIVKTEEGNELSCSQGSASAGQDVNCTFYQCTEEGSDKKYFYISDPNIQFGVHELFSVGTDGLPQREAIQSIHFPNDDKSILERFNFVPSAGQGFGEYTGQGDFLSSEYSYQKPQIDYEQMIPDFDNPKKSDAFKYLIGVNGRGAMENAVRGCSERTTRDFFYSIDDLMENVLARNSVQYITDFNNGLAGYYLSLENLPDIACSENGVFYNPSSYETARNVAAADRNSVQTISMEKARELFDKAQAMDDIAWGYKPDGCYARAHLMARRFEEMGITVDKAWLKGSLRAQGETPEEDIMWNFHVAPVVYVEHDNGEIERVVIDPSVEEGPVTAMEWAKNLSSDVEERVNITQFPYPENSAEYLKNSLAFSNSDPYLPLESTESTEEQKMSMAHATMLEYKGYE
;
A
#
# COMPACT_ATOMS: atom_id res chain seq x y z
N MET A 1 32.85 -56.27 -32.98
CA MET A 1 32.83 -55.15 -33.96
C MET A 1 31.40 -54.91 -34.39
N ASN A 2 30.90 -53.71 -34.08
CA ASN A 2 29.68 -53.03 -34.57
C ASN A 2 28.37 -53.84 -34.63
N LYS A 3 27.65 -53.87 -33.51
CA LYS A 3 26.19 -54.05 -33.51
C LYS A 3 25.52 -52.69 -33.30
N LEU A 4 24.97 -52.13 -34.39
CA LEU A 4 23.91 -51.12 -34.29
C LEU A 4 22.64 -51.85 -33.83
N ILE A 5 22.21 -51.60 -32.60
CA ILE A 5 20.88 -51.95 -32.12
C ILE A 5 20.14 -50.62 -31.94
N LYS A 6 19.06 -50.45 -32.70
CA LYS A 6 18.06 -49.41 -32.47
C LYS A 6 17.35 -49.71 -31.15
N LEU A 7 17.51 -48.84 -30.17
CA LEU A 7 16.60 -48.74 -29.02
C LEU A 7 15.88 -47.38 -29.12
N PRO A 8 14.55 -47.32 -28.96
CA PRO A 8 13.87 -46.06 -28.76
C PRO A 8 14.22 -45.53 -27.37
N LEU A 9 14.70 -44.29 -27.32
CA LEU A 9 14.95 -43.55 -26.10
C LEU A 9 13.59 -43.27 -25.44
N PHE A 10 13.29 -44.01 -24.37
CA PHE A 10 12.21 -43.67 -23.44
C PHE A 10 12.66 -42.41 -22.69
N LEU A 11 12.21 -41.26 -23.18
CA LEU A 11 12.27 -40.00 -22.44
C LEU A 11 10.97 -39.93 -21.64
N ILE A 12 11.01 -40.38 -20.38
CA ILE A 12 9.95 -40.06 -19.40
C ILE A 12 10.19 -38.60 -19.01
N ILE A 13 9.53 -37.68 -19.72
CA ILE A 13 9.27 -36.34 -19.20
C ILE A 13 8.00 -36.49 -18.36
N THR A 14 8.13 -36.43 -17.04
CA THR A 14 7.03 -36.08 -16.16
C THR A 14 6.71 -34.61 -16.41
N LEU A 15 5.83 -34.33 -17.37
CA LEU A 15 5.09 -33.09 -17.44
C LEU A 15 4.05 -33.14 -16.33
N SER A 16 4.37 -32.61 -15.14
CA SER A 16 3.35 -32.11 -14.23
C SER A 16 2.84 -30.80 -14.82
N SER A 17 1.93 -30.92 -15.77
CA SER A 17 1.22 -29.79 -16.32
C SER A 17 0.16 -29.35 -15.32
N SER A 18 0.49 -28.36 -14.49
CA SER A 18 -0.50 -27.44 -13.96
C SER A 18 -0.99 -26.61 -15.16
N PHE A 19 -1.90 -27.18 -15.94
CA PHE A 19 -2.76 -26.38 -16.79
C PHE A 19 -3.55 -25.49 -15.82
N LEU A 20 -3.37 -24.18 -15.90
CA LEU A 20 -4.28 -23.23 -15.25
C LEU A 20 -5.63 -23.42 -15.94
N TRP A 21 -6.56 -24.08 -15.25
CA TRP A 21 -7.92 -24.25 -15.72
C TRP A 21 -8.66 -22.97 -15.37
N ALA A 22 -8.93 -22.12 -16.37
CA ALA A 22 -9.95 -21.10 -16.23
C ALA A 22 -11.28 -21.83 -15.97
N GLU A 23 -11.85 -21.65 -14.78
CA GLU A 23 -13.11 -22.29 -14.40
C GLU A 23 -14.25 -21.52 -15.06
N LYS A 24 -15.17 -22.25 -15.71
CA LYS A 24 -16.38 -21.63 -16.22
C LYS A 24 -17.33 -21.40 -15.06
N VAL A 25 -17.84 -20.19 -14.94
CA VAL A 25 -18.71 -19.79 -13.84
C VAL A 25 -19.96 -19.10 -14.37
N GLN A 26 -21.09 -19.31 -13.71
CA GLN A 26 -22.31 -18.55 -13.89
C GLN A 26 -22.39 -17.47 -12.83
N VAL A 27 -22.41 -16.20 -13.26
CA VAL A 27 -22.51 -15.04 -12.40
C VAL A 27 -23.90 -14.45 -12.48
N HIS A 28 -24.62 -14.42 -11.37
CA HIS A 28 -25.96 -13.84 -11.25
C HIS A 28 -25.85 -12.37 -10.83
N ILE A 29 -26.50 -11.47 -11.57
CA ILE A 29 -26.55 -10.04 -11.25
C ILE A 29 -27.91 -9.73 -10.62
N VAL A 30 -27.92 -8.93 -9.54
CA VAL A 30 -29.12 -8.65 -8.70
C VAL A 30 -30.34 -8.17 -9.52
N ASP A 31 -30.12 -7.46 -10.63
CA ASP A 31 -31.17 -6.91 -11.50
C ASP A 31 -31.20 -7.51 -12.92
N ARG A 32 -30.63 -8.70 -13.13
CA ARG A 32 -30.74 -9.43 -14.41
C ARG A 32 -31.39 -10.79 -14.23
N ASP A 33 -32.35 -11.09 -15.11
CA ASP A 33 -33.08 -12.35 -15.13
C ASP A 33 -32.21 -13.54 -15.58
N GLU A 34 -31.20 -13.29 -16.42
CA GLU A 34 -30.31 -14.33 -16.96
C GLU A 34 -28.89 -14.19 -16.38
N PRO A 35 -28.27 -15.30 -15.90
CA PRO A 35 -26.90 -15.29 -15.43
C PRO A 35 -25.93 -15.12 -16.59
N LEU A 36 -24.76 -14.56 -16.30
CA LEU A 36 -23.67 -14.43 -17.25
C LEU A 36 -22.75 -15.63 -17.17
N GLU A 37 -22.39 -16.18 -18.34
CA GLU A 37 -21.26 -17.09 -18.41
C GLU A 37 -19.96 -16.29 -18.37
N CYS A 38 -19.11 -16.62 -17.42
CA CYS A 38 -17.82 -15.98 -17.22
C CYS A 38 -16.72 -17.02 -17.11
N PHE A 39 -15.50 -16.55 -17.33
CA PHE A 39 -14.28 -17.25 -16.98
C PHE A 39 -13.75 -16.66 -15.69
N HIS A 40 -13.46 -17.53 -14.73
CA HIS A 40 -12.82 -17.16 -13.48
C HIS A 40 -11.36 -17.59 -13.51
N GLU A 41 -10.46 -16.64 -13.28
CA GLU A 41 -9.03 -16.88 -13.11
C GLU A 41 -8.56 -16.11 -11.87
N GLU A 42 -8.10 -16.86 -10.86
CA GLU A 42 -7.68 -16.38 -9.53
C GLU A 42 -8.77 -15.62 -8.76
N SER A 43 -8.89 -14.32 -9.01
CA SER A 43 -9.82 -13.38 -8.35
C SER A 43 -10.55 -12.50 -9.37
N GLN A 44 -10.41 -12.81 -10.66
CA GLN A 44 -10.91 -12.02 -11.77
C GLN A 44 -11.98 -12.79 -12.54
N TYR A 45 -13.03 -12.06 -12.91
CA TYR A 45 -14.16 -12.57 -13.67
C TYR A 45 -14.18 -11.88 -15.03
N PHE A 46 -14.18 -12.68 -16.08
CA PHE A 46 -14.30 -12.22 -17.47
C PHE A 46 -15.61 -12.75 -18.04
N CYS A 47 -16.62 -11.90 -18.02
CA CYS A 47 -17.97 -12.22 -18.45
C CYS A 47 -18.25 -11.62 -19.84
N HIS A 48 -19.12 -12.25 -20.62
CA HIS A 48 -19.58 -11.69 -21.89
C HIS A 48 -21.07 -11.95 -22.07
N ASP A 49 -21.86 -10.90 -22.30
CA ASP A 49 -23.33 -11.00 -22.43
C ASP A 49 -23.85 -11.02 -23.88
N GLY A 50 -22.92 -11.14 -24.85
CA GLY A 50 -23.23 -11.16 -26.28
C GLY A 50 -22.89 -9.85 -26.97
N GLU A 51 -22.99 -8.73 -26.26
CA GLU A 51 -22.69 -7.39 -26.77
C GLU A 51 -21.54 -6.73 -26.00
N ASN A 52 -21.36 -7.10 -24.73
CA ASN A 52 -20.46 -6.41 -23.81
C ASN A 52 -19.47 -7.36 -23.18
N PHE A 53 -18.24 -6.85 -22.99
CA PHE A 53 -17.25 -7.49 -22.14
C PHE A 53 -17.36 -6.90 -20.74
N LEU A 54 -17.46 -7.77 -19.75
CA LEU A 54 -17.66 -7.43 -18.35
C LEU A 54 -16.47 -7.95 -17.55
N PHE A 55 -15.77 -7.06 -16.87
CA PHE A 55 -14.63 -7.41 -16.03
C PHE A 55 -14.98 -7.14 -14.56
N GLY A 56 -14.71 -8.12 -13.70
CA GLY A 56 -14.88 -7.98 -12.26
C GLY A 56 -13.69 -8.51 -11.48
N ARG A 57 -13.53 -7.99 -10.26
CA ARG A 57 -12.60 -8.49 -9.26
C ARG A 57 -13.36 -8.76 -7.98
N ASN A 58 -12.96 -9.80 -7.28
CA ASN A 58 -13.43 -10.04 -5.92
C ASN A 58 -12.80 -9.01 -4.98
N TYR A 59 -13.62 -8.18 -4.32
CA TYR A 59 -13.18 -7.22 -3.30
C TYR A 59 -13.89 -7.53 -1.99
N GLY A 60 -13.27 -8.34 -1.12
CA GLY A 60 -13.89 -8.75 0.14
C GLY A 60 -15.19 -9.54 -0.06
N MET A 61 -16.33 -8.97 0.35
CA MET A 61 -17.68 -9.56 0.21
C MET A 61 -18.48 -9.06 -1.01
N ASP A 62 -17.89 -8.21 -1.86
CA ASP A 62 -18.60 -7.65 -3.01
C ASP A 62 -17.90 -8.04 -4.33
N LEU A 63 -18.69 -8.51 -5.30
CA LEU A 63 -18.27 -8.65 -6.69
C LEU A 63 -18.99 -7.63 -7.57
N TYR A 64 -18.20 -6.78 -8.23
CA TYR A 64 -18.68 -5.80 -9.20
C TYR A 64 -18.21 -6.19 -10.60
N LEU A 65 -19.14 -6.27 -11.56
CA LEU A 65 -18.80 -6.38 -12.97
C LEU A 65 -18.89 -5.00 -13.63
N THR A 66 -17.93 -4.67 -14.50
CA THR A 66 -17.89 -3.41 -15.25
C THR A 66 -17.83 -3.67 -16.74
N GLY A 67 -18.73 -3.06 -17.51
CA GLY A 67 -18.83 -3.26 -18.95
C GLY A 67 -19.53 -2.09 -19.66
N SER A 68 -19.43 -2.05 -20.99
CA SER A 68 -19.86 -0.92 -21.81
C SER A 68 -20.87 -1.32 -22.88
N VAL A 69 -22.13 -0.94 -22.68
CA VAL A 69 -23.24 -1.14 -23.64
C VAL A 69 -23.20 -0.13 -24.81
N ASP A 70 -22.58 1.03 -24.60
CA ASP A 70 -22.56 2.14 -25.57
C ASP A 70 -21.35 3.10 -25.41
N GLY A 71 -20.34 2.70 -24.64
CA GLY A 71 -19.23 3.55 -24.20
C GLY A 71 -19.37 4.10 -22.78
N SER A 72 -20.50 3.83 -22.09
CA SER A 72 -20.65 4.03 -20.64
C SER A 72 -20.02 2.88 -19.83
N VAL A 73 -19.71 3.11 -18.55
CA VAL A 73 -19.27 2.07 -17.61
C VAL A 73 -20.37 1.94 -16.57
N ASP A 74 -21.07 0.80 -16.58
CA ASP A 74 -22.06 0.46 -15.56
C ASP A 74 -21.46 -0.54 -14.56
N ASP A 75 -21.70 -0.31 -13.25
CA ASP A 75 -21.36 -1.25 -12.18
C ASP A 75 -22.55 -2.19 -11.94
N PHE A 76 -22.34 -3.49 -12.11
CA PHE A 76 -23.35 -4.50 -11.82
C PHE A 76 -23.05 -5.19 -10.50
N ARG A 77 -24.04 -5.20 -9.58
CA ARG A 77 -23.96 -5.96 -8.33
C ARG A 77 -24.21 -7.43 -8.60
N VAL A 78 -23.27 -8.27 -8.22
CA VAL A 78 -23.42 -9.72 -8.31
C VAL A 78 -24.11 -10.24 -7.06
N SER A 79 -25.10 -11.11 -7.23
CA SER A 79 -25.76 -11.85 -6.14
C SER A 79 -25.12 -13.21 -5.89
N SER A 80 -24.59 -13.88 -6.92
CA SER A 80 -23.83 -15.12 -6.75
C SER A 80 -22.92 -15.42 -7.95
N ALA A 81 -21.86 -16.20 -7.73
CA ALA A 81 -21.04 -16.82 -8.76
C ALA A 81 -20.88 -18.31 -8.45
N VAL A 82 -21.31 -19.16 -9.39
CA VAL A 82 -21.35 -20.62 -9.23
C VAL A 82 -20.54 -21.29 -10.33
N SER A 83 -19.72 -22.28 -9.99
CA SER A 83 -18.99 -23.06 -10.98
C SER A 83 -19.93 -23.86 -11.88
N LEU A 84 -19.73 -23.78 -13.19
CA LEU A 84 -20.44 -24.60 -14.19
C LEU A 84 -19.91 -26.03 -14.24
N ASP A 85 -18.62 -26.22 -13.94
CA ASP A 85 -17.98 -27.54 -13.92
C ASP A 85 -18.31 -28.30 -12.62
N ASN A 86 -18.65 -27.56 -11.55
CA ASN A 86 -19.12 -28.11 -10.28
C ASN A 86 -20.22 -27.22 -9.67
N PRO A 87 -21.51 -27.47 -9.95
CA PRO A 87 -22.62 -26.63 -9.47
C PRO A 87 -22.76 -26.53 -7.95
N ASP A 88 -22.15 -27.46 -7.19
CA ASP A 88 -22.13 -27.41 -5.72
C ASP A 88 -21.00 -26.51 -5.19
N HIS A 89 -20.10 -26.03 -6.06
CA HIS A 89 -19.02 -25.11 -5.75
C HIS A 89 -19.48 -23.67 -5.99
N ILE A 90 -19.96 -23.05 -4.92
CA ILE A 90 -20.32 -21.64 -4.87
C ILE A 90 -19.04 -20.84 -4.60
N LEU A 91 -18.60 -20.07 -5.59
CA LEU A 91 -17.43 -19.19 -5.46
C LEU A 91 -17.79 -17.89 -4.74
N PHE A 92 -19.03 -17.44 -4.92
CA PHE A 92 -19.57 -16.25 -4.30
C PHE A 92 -21.08 -16.40 -4.11
N GLU A 93 -21.61 -16.04 -2.96
CA GLU A 93 -23.05 -15.91 -2.73
C GLU A 93 -23.29 -14.81 -1.72
N GLU A 94 -24.03 -13.80 -2.14
CA GLU A 94 -24.47 -12.71 -1.30
C GLU A 94 -25.45 -13.26 -0.25
N ARG A 95 -25.07 -13.19 1.03
CA ARG A 95 -25.96 -13.57 2.13
C ARG A 95 -26.72 -12.34 2.60
N GLU A 96 -28.03 -12.49 2.80
CA GLU A 96 -28.83 -11.48 3.49
C GLU A 96 -28.30 -11.31 4.93
N ASP A 97 -27.57 -10.23 5.17
CA ASP A 97 -27.27 -9.77 6.52
C ASP A 97 -28.51 -9.02 7.06
N PRO A 98 -29.17 -9.52 8.12
CA PRO A 98 -30.34 -8.87 8.71
C PRO A 98 -30.07 -7.47 9.31
N TYR A 99 -28.81 -7.00 9.32
CA TYR A 99 -28.44 -5.67 9.81
C TYR A 99 -28.23 -4.61 8.70
N ARG A 100 -28.43 -4.96 7.41
CA ARG A 100 -28.11 -4.07 6.27
C ARG A 100 -29.07 -2.89 6.08
N ASP A 101 -30.35 -3.03 6.43
CA ASP A 101 -31.39 -2.00 6.20
C ASP A 101 -31.17 -0.69 6.98
N SER A 102 -30.32 -0.66 8.01
CA SER A 102 -30.03 0.58 8.76
C SER A 102 -28.97 1.49 8.11
N TYR A 103 -28.31 1.05 7.04
CA TYR A 103 -27.12 1.74 6.51
C TYR A 103 -27.31 2.41 5.14
N GLU A 104 -28.40 2.12 4.41
CA GLU A 104 -28.49 2.46 2.98
C GLU A 104 -29.06 3.85 2.62
N GLN A 105 -29.18 4.79 3.56
CA GLN A 105 -29.76 6.12 3.27
C GLN A 105 -28.79 7.31 3.33
N VAL A 106 -27.52 7.21 2.94
CA VAL A 106 -26.72 8.43 2.66
C VAL A 106 -25.70 8.25 1.53
N ASN A 107 -26.07 8.74 0.34
CA ASN A 107 -25.25 9.25 -0.77
C ASN A 107 -23.88 8.60 -1.07
N ARG A 108 -23.78 7.87 -2.20
CA ARG A 108 -22.51 7.66 -2.91
C ARG A 108 -22.61 8.12 -4.37
N ARG A 109 -21.69 8.99 -4.78
CA ARG A 109 -21.40 9.31 -6.20
C ARG A 109 -20.19 8.44 -6.63
N PRO A 110 -20.19 7.82 -7.82
CA PRO A 110 -19.08 6.95 -8.24
C PRO A 110 -17.87 7.77 -8.71
N SER A 111 -16.65 7.28 -8.44
CA SER A 111 -15.36 7.78 -8.96
C SER A 111 -14.75 6.78 -9.96
N TYR A 112 -14.17 7.29 -11.05
CA TYR A 112 -13.84 6.54 -12.28
C TYR A 112 -12.36 6.70 -12.67
N SER A 113 -11.63 5.58 -12.89
CA SER A 113 -10.39 5.52 -13.70
C SER A 113 -10.03 4.06 -14.07
N LYS A 114 -10.30 3.59 -15.32
CA LYS A 114 -10.11 2.15 -15.68
C LYS A 114 -9.54 1.82 -17.08
N GLU A 115 -9.25 2.77 -17.98
CA GLU A 115 -8.75 2.42 -19.34
C GLU A 115 -7.22 2.17 -19.44
N LEU A 116 -6.42 2.63 -18.47
CA LEU A 116 -4.96 2.59 -18.57
C LEU A 116 -4.34 1.22 -18.25
N MET A 117 -4.99 0.42 -17.39
CA MET A 117 -4.46 -0.88 -16.94
C MET A 117 -4.50 -1.95 -18.05
N SER A 118 -5.49 -1.86 -18.95
CA SER A 118 -5.73 -2.83 -20.02
C SER A 118 -4.64 -2.79 -21.11
N LEU A 119 -4.02 -1.64 -21.33
CA LEU A 119 -3.01 -1.44 -22.39
C LEU A 119 -1.61 -1.90 -21.95
N THR A 120 -1.23 -1.65 -20.70
CA THR A 120 0.08 -2.06 -20.15
C THR A 120 0.19 -3.58 -20.01
N MET A 121 -0.92 -4.28 -19.73
CA MET A 121 -0.97 -5.75 -19.71
C MET A 121 -0.68 -6.37 -21.08
N LEU A 122 -1.11 -5.74 -22.17
CA LEU A 122 -0.94 -6.24 -23.55
C LEU A 122 0.52 -6.15 -24.05
N GLU A 123 1.31 -5.17 -23.60
CA GLU A 123 2.75 -5.07 -23.94
C GLU A 123 3.61 -6.07 -23.15
N ASN A 124 3.22 -6.41 -21.92
CA ASN A 124 3.95 -7.33 -21.05
C ASN A 124 3.70 -8.82 -21.35
N MET A 125 2.79 -9.18 -22.27
CA MET A 125 2.57 -10.55 -22.77
C MET A 125 3.77 -11.13 -23.58
N THR A 126 4.91 -10.43 -23.61
CA THR A 126 6.15 -10.89 -24.24
C THR A 126 7.22 -11.39 -23.25
N ALA A 127 6.98 -11.27 -21.94
CA ALA A 127 7.76 -11.96 -20.91
C ALA A 127 7.29 -13.43 -20.75
N PRO A 128 8.10 -14.35 -20.18
CA PRO A 128 8.00 -15.78 -20.44
C PRO A 128 6.87 -16.45 -19.63
N PHE A 129 5.62 -16.10 -19.92
CA PHE A 129 4.45 -16.84 -19.49
C PHE A 129 3.94 -17.70 -20.66
N SER A 130 3.59 -18.95 -20.36
CA SER A 130 3.17 -19.94 -21.35
C SER A 130 1.73 -19.71 -21.81
N TYR A 131 1.50 -18.67 -22.60
CA TYR A 131 0.24 -18.53 -23.32
C TYR A 131 0.15 -19.55 -24.45
N ASP A 132 -1.06 -20.00 -24.77
CA ASP A 132 -1.33 -20.82 -25.95
C ASP A 132 -0.84 -20.10 -27.24
N SER A 133 -0.15 -20.85 -28.09
CA SER A 133 0.43 -20.36 -29.34
C SER A 133 -0.61 -19.84 -30.33
N GLU A 134 -1.86 -20.32 -30.31
CA GLU A 134 -2.95 -19.80 -31.16
C GLU A 134 -3.42 -18.42 -30.70
N SER A 135 -3.58 -18.22 -29.39
CA SER A 135 -3.99 -16.95 -28.79
C SER A 135 -2.94 -15.84 -29.00
N ILE A 136 -1.64 -16.18 -28.85
CA ILE A 136 -0.54 -15.26 -29.18
C ILE A 136 -0.51 -14.96 -30.68
N ALA A 137 -0.72 -15.96 -31.54
CA ALA A 137 -0.70 -15.77 -32.99
C ALA A 137 -1.84 -14.85 -33.46
N LEU A 138 -3.03 -15.00 -32.88
CA LEU A 138 -4.21 -14.18 -33.18
C LEU A 138 -4.05 -12.72 -32.72
N ALA A 139 -3.51 -12.50 -31.52
CA ALA A 139 -3.19 -11.16 -31.02
C ALA A 139 -2.10 -10.48 -31.87
N LYS A 140 -1.05 -11.23 -32.25
CA LYS A 140 0.04 -10.72 -33.09
C LYS A 140 -0.38 -10.43 -34.53
N SER A 141 -1.30 -11.21 -35.12
CA SER A 141 -1.74 -10.98 -36.50
C SER A 141 -2.71 -9.81 -36.63
N ASN A 142 -3.53 -9.56 -35.60
CA ASN A 142 -4.65 -8.62 -35.68
C ASN A 142 -4.40 -7.30 -34.94
N LEU A 143 -3.82 -7.32 -33.74
CA LEU A 143 -3.63 -6.11 -32.93
C LEU A 143 -2.28 -5.44 -33.19
N TYR A 144 -1.20 -6.22 -33.28
CA TYR A 144 0.16 -5.67 -33.27
C TYR A 144 0.46 -4.70 -34.44
N PRO A 145 0.10 -4.98 -35.71
CA PRO A 145 0.33 -4.05 -36.82
C PRO A 145 -0.53 -2.78 -36.72
N LEU A 146 -1.71 -2.88 -36.11
CA LEU A 146 -2.65 -1.79 -35.91
C LEU A 146 -2.16 -0.83 -34.82
N VAL A 147 -1.65 -1.39 -33.72
CA VAL A 147 -1.00 -0.65 -32.62
C VAL A 147 0.28 0.02 -33.11
N GLN A 148 1.15 -0.70 -33.83
CA GLN A 148 2.41 -0.15 -34.30
C GLN A 148 2.24 0.98 -35.32
N ASN A 149 1.28 0.85 -36.26
CA ASN A 149 0.95 1.92 -37.20
C ASN A 149 0.38 3.15 -36.49
N ARG A 150 -0.46 2.95 -35.46
CA ARG A 150 -0.97 4.05 -34.63
C ARG A 150 0.16 4.75 -33.86
N LEU A 151 1.09 3.99 -33.28
CA LEU A 151 2.27 4.51 -32.57
C LEU A 151 3.21 5.30 -33.50
N ASP A 152 3.45 4.82 -34.72
CA ASP A 152 4.32 5.52 -35.68
C ASP A 152 3.65 6.79 -36.23
N GLN A 153 2.32 6.81 -36.36
CA GLN A 153 1.56 8.02 -36.67
C GLN A 153 1.60 9.05 -35.52
N ILE A 154 1.54 8.58 -34.27
CA ILE A 154 1.67 9.43 -33.07
C ILE A 154 3.08 10.02 -33.00
N LYS A 155 4.14 9.22 -33.14
CA LYS A 155 5.55 9.68 -33.11
C LYS A 155 5.86 10.71 -34.20
N ASN A 156 5.36 10.50 -35.43
CA ASN A 156 5.57 11.44 -36.52
C ASN A 156 4.82 12.77 -36.33
N LYS A 157 3.68 12.78 -35.64
CA LYS A 157 2.94 14.00 -35.28
C LYS A 157 3.52 14.70 -34.05
N PHE A 158 4.11 13.96 -33.11
CA PHE A 158 4.66 14.50 -31.86
C PHE A 158 5.85 15.46 -32.05
N ASN A 159 6.59 15.31 -33.16
CA ASN A 159 7.84 16.02 -33.43
C ASN A 159 7.69 17.38 -34.15
N GLN A 160 6.48 17.92 -34.40
CA GLN A 160 6.31 19.00 -35.39
C GLN A 160 5.56 20.30 -34.99
N SER A 161 5.25 20.63 -33.72
CA SER A 161 4.45 21.87 -33.47
C SER A 161 4.54 22.53 -32.10
N ASN A 162 4.33 23.86 -32.10
CA ASN A 162 3.88 24.67 -30.96
C ASN A 162 2.62 24.04 -30.35
N ARG A 163 2.50 23.99 -29.01
CA ARG A 163 1.39 23.29 -28.34
C ARG A 163 0.45 24.28 -27.66
N ILE A 164 -0.84 23.96 -27.66
CA ILE A 164 -1.84 24.63 -26.83
C ILE A 164 -2.27 23.63 -25.75
N VAL A 165 -1.98 23.91 -24.49
CA VAL A 165 -2.39 23.07 -23.34
C VAL A 165 -3.53 23.77 -22.63
N LYS A 166 -4.60 23.07 -22.26
CA LYS A 166 -5.70 23.64 -21.46
C LYS A 166 -5.63 23.14 -20.03
N THR A 167 -5.70 24.06 -19.07
CA THR A 167 -5.82 23.74 -17.63
C THR A 167 -7.23 23.26 -17.30
N GLU A 168 -7.46 22.71 -16.09
CA GLU A 168 -8.81 22.37 -15.60
C GLU A 168 -9.79 23.55 -15.58
N GLU A 169 -9.28 24.77 -15.40
CA GLU A 169 -10.07 25.99 -15.45
C GLU A 169 -10.41 26.42 -16.89
N GLY A 170 -9.92 25.69 -17.90
CA GLY A 170 -10.15 25.94 -19.32
C GLY A 170 -9.19 26.96 -19.94
N ASN A 171 -8.15 27.40 -19.22
CA ASN A 171 -7.22 28.41 -19.70
C ASN A 171 -6.27 27.83 -20.75
N GLU A 172 -6.13 28.52 -21.89
CA GLU A 172 -5.23 28.11 -22.96
C GLU A 172 -3.79 28.58 -22.69
N LEU A 173 -2.88 27.62 -22.61
CA LEU A 173 -1.46 27.82 -22.42
C LEU A 173 -0.73 27.61 -23.74
N SER A 174 0.00 28.61 -24.19
CA SER A 174 0.91 28.48 -25.33
C SER A 174 2.24 27.92 -24.84
N CYS A 175 2.56 26.69 -25.23
CA CYS A 175 3.81 26.05 -24.85
C CYS A 175 4.83 26.13 -25.98
N SER A 176 6.00 26.67 -25.63
CA SER A 176 7.17 26.64 -26.49
C SER A 176 8.20 25.67 -25.93
N GLN A 177 8.86 24.94 -26.81
CA GLN A 177 9.97 24.07 -26.43
C GLN A 177 11.15 24.95 -26.02
N GLY A 178 11.58 24.82 -24.77
CA GLY A 178 12.78 25.42 -24.23
C GLY A 178 13.92 24.39 -24.12
N SER A 179 15.15 24.87 -24.20
CA SER A 179 16.35 24.12 -23.83
C SER A 179 17.00 24.80 -22.62
N ALA A 180 17.07 24.13 -21.48
CA ALA A 180 17.54 24.74 -20.24
C ALA A 180 18.90 24.14 -19.97
N SER A 181 19.92 25.00 -20.03
CA SER A 181 21.28 24.64 -19.67
C SER A 181 21.51 25.03 -18.20
N ALA A 182 21.50 24.04 -17.31
CA ALA A 182 22.04 24.19 -15.97
C ALA A 182 23.57 23.99 -16.06
N GLY A 183 24.30 25.07 -16.36
CA GLY A 183 25.74 25.01 -16.64
C GLY A 183 26.08 24.59 -18.08
N GLN A 184 27.37 24.40 -18.37
CA GLN A 184 27.89 24.30 -19.76
C GLN A 184 27.53 23.01 -20.51
N ASP A 185 27.01 21.95 -19.86
CA ASP A 185 26.95 20.61 -20.48
C ASP A 185 25.62 19.85 -20.30
N VAL A 186 24.48 20.52 -20.15
CA VAL A 186 23.17 19.84 -20.04
C VAL A 186 22.14 20.38 -21.04
N ASN A 187 21.55 19.48 -21.83
CA ASN A 187 20.38 19.72 -22.69
C ASN A 187 19.22 18.84 -22.21
N CYS A 188 18.38 19.37 -21.32
CA CYS A 188 17.05 18.79 -21.06
C CYS A 188 16.03 19.50 -21.96
N THR A 189 15.14 18.74 -22.61
CA THR A 189 13.99 19.32 -23.31
C THR A 189 12.91 19.59 -22.28
N PHE A 190 12.59 20.86 -22.06
CA PHE A 190 11.46 21.25 -21.23
C PHE A 190 10.51 22.10 -22.07
N TYR A 191 9.24 22.15 -21.70
CA TYR A 191 8.29 23.05 -22.33
C TYR A 191 7.88 24.10 -21.32
N GLN A 192 8.07 25.36 -21.69
CA GLN A 192 7.57 26.48 -20.93
C GLN A 192 6.23 26.90 -21.55
N CYS A 193 5.19 26.87 -20.75
CA CYS A 193 3.86 27.30 -21.17
C CYS A 193 3.50 28.62 -20.48
N THR A 194 2.88 29.53 -21.24
CA THR A 194 2.38 30.80 -20.73
C THR A 194 0.89 30.91 -21.03
N GLU A 195 0.13 31.30 -20.01
CA GLU A 195 -1.28 31.61 -20.11
C GLU A 195 -1.46 33.02 -20.71
N GLU A 196 -2.34 33.16 -21.70
CA GLU A 196 -2.53 34.44 -22.37
C GLU A 196 -3.10 35.51 -21.40
N GLY A 197 -2.39 36.63 -21.26
CA GLY A 197 -2.80 37.72 -20.35
C GLY A 197 -2.45 37.51 -18.88
N SER A 198 -1.68 36.48 -18.55
CA SER A 198 -1.25 36.13 -17.19
C SER A 198 0.29 36.11 -17.09
N ASP A 199 0.83 36.57 -15.96
CA ASP A 199 2.26 36.48 -15.66
C ASP A 199 2.66 35.07 -15.16
N LYS A 200 1.69 34.15 -15.00
CA LYS A 200 1.94 32.77 -14.58
C LYS A 200 2.73 32.01 -15.64
N LYS A 201 3.77 31.31 -15.19
CA LYS A 201 4.58 30.43 -16.03
C LYS A 201 4.40 28.99 -15.55
N TYR A 202 4.19 28.11 -16.51
CA TYR A 202 4.01 26.70 -16.29
C TYR A 202 5.19 25.94 -16.91
N PHE A 203 5.66 24.90 -16.23
CA PHE A 203 6.76 24.07 -16.68
C PHE A 203 6.31 22.62 -16.82
N TYR A 204 6.66 22.03 -17.95
CA TYR A 204 6.38 20.64 -18.30
C TYR A 204 7.67 19.94 -18.72
N ILE A 205 7.94 18.78 -18.15
CA ILE A 205 9.10 17.94 -18.49
C ILE A 205 8.58 16.72 -19.26
N SER A 206 9.11 16.52 -20.47
CA SER A 206 8.85 15.35 -21.29
C SER A 206 10.15 14.58 -21.42
N ASP A 207 10.22 13.41 -20.79
CA ASP A 207 11.25 12.43 -21.11
C ASP A 207 10.79 11.64 -22.36
N PRO A 208 11.52 11.67 -23.48
CA PRO A 208 11.17 10.89 -24.67
C PRO A 208 11.22 9.37 -24.46
N ASN A 209 11.81 8.88 -23.36
CA ASN A 209 11.86 7.46 -23.00
C ASN A 209 10.76 7.02 -22.02
N ILE A 210 10.07 7.96 -21.36
CA ILE A 210 8.92 7.65 -20.50
C ILE A 210 7.67 7.72 -21.38
N GLN A 211 7.29 6.57 -21.95
CA GLN A 211 6.19 6.49 -22.91
C GLN A 211 4.79 6.60 -22.26
N PHE A 212 4.67 6.34 -20.96
CA PHE A 212 3.43 6.51 -20.20
C PHE A 212 3.74 6.91 -18.75
N GLY A 213 3.68 8.21 -18.48
CA GLY A 213 3.81 8.79 -17.14
C GLY A 213 2.95 10.04 -17.04
N VAL A 214 2.34 10.26 -15.87
CA VAL A 214 1.45 11.39 -15.59
C VAL A 214 2.16 12.69 -15.95
N HIS A 215 1.60 13.44 -16.90
CA HIS A 215 2.11 14.74 -17.31
C HIS A 215 1.71 15.77 -16.24
N GLU A 216 2.55 15.98 -15.23
CA GLU A 216 2.32 17.01 -14.22
C GLU A 216 2.71 18.39 -14.77
N LEU A 217 1.77 19.35 -14.68
CA LEU A 217 2.03 20.75 -14.96
C LEU A 217 2.31 21.46 -13.63
N PHE A 218 3.48 22.09 -13.53
CA PHE A 218 3.83 22.89 -12.36
C PHE A 218 3.66 24.36 -12.71
N SER A 219 2.77 25.08 -12.02
CA SER A 219 2.67 26.53 -12.11
C SER A 219 3.51 27.14 -10.99
N VAL A 220 4.29 28.18 -11.29
CA VAL A 220 4.99 28.96 -10.26
C VAL A 220 4.19 30.23 -10.03
N GLY A 221 3.53 30.33 -8.88
CA GLY A 221 2.80 31.52 -8.46
C GLY A 221 3.71 32.74 -8.29
N THR A 222 3.11 33.93 -8.19
CA THR A 222 3.84 35.18 -7.92
C THR A 222 4.51 35.21 -6.53
N ASP A 223 4.15 34.28 -5.65
CA ASP A 223 4.75 33.99 -4.35
C ASP A 223 5.93 33.00 -4.41
N GLY A 224 6.19 32.42 -5.59
CA GLY A 224 7.26 31.45 -5.82
C GLY A 224 6.96 30.03 -5.34
N LEU A 225 5.70 29.70 -5.05
CA LEU A 225 5.28 28.35 -4.68
C LEU A 225 4.84 27.55 -5.92
N PRO A 226 5.26 26.28 -6.05
CA PRO A 226 4.76 25.39 -7.09
C PRO A 226 3.32 24.98 -6.76
N GLN A 227 2.37 25.28 -7.63
CA GLN A 227 1.01 24.73 -7.56
C GLN A 227 0.85 23.65 -8.62
N ARG A 228 0.21 22.54 -8.23
CA ARG A 228 -0.17 21.46 -9.15
C ARG A 228 -1.47 21.86 -9.83
N GLU A 229 -1.44 21.93 -11.15
CA GLU A 229 -2.66 22.07 -11.95
C GLU A 229 -2.77 20.85 -12.86
N ALA A 230 -3.94 20.21 -12.83
CA ALA A 230 -4.20 19.09 -13.72
C ALA A 230 -4.42 19.60 -15.16
N ILE A 231 -3.90 18.84 -16.11
CA ILE A 231 -4.03 19.14 -17.54
C ILE A 231 -5.34 18.52 -18.02
N GLN A 232 -6.27 19.36 -18.48
CA GLN A 232 -7.56 18.89 -18.98
C GLN A 232 -7.48 18.41 -20.43
N SER A 233 -6.66 19.09 -21.26
CA SER A 233 -6.49 18.69 -22.67
C SER A 233 -5.22 19.27 -23.30
N ILE A 234 -4.70 18.61 -24.34
CA ILE A 234 -3.57 19.08 -25.14
C ILE A 234 -3.97 19.10 -26.61
N HIS A 235 -3.86 20.26 -27.26
CA HIS A 235 -4.25 20.48 -28.64
C HIS A 235 -3.03 20.75 -29.54
N PHE A 236 -3.09 20.21 -30.76
CA PHE A 236 -2.17 20.57 -31.83
C PHE A 236 -2.78 21.65 -32.72
N PRO A 237 -1.98 22.59 -33.28
CA PRO A 237 -2.46 23.55 -34.26
C PRO A 237 -3.03 22.80 -35.46
N ASN A 238 -4.30 23.07 -35.80
CA ASN A 238 -5.09 22.48 -36.89
C ASN A 238 -5.73 21.11 -36.60
N ASP A 239 -5.86 20.70 -35.33
CA ASP A 239 -6.58 19.47 -34.98
C ASP A 239 -7.86 19.81 -34.17
N ASP A 240 -9.02 19.38 -34.66
CA ASP A 240 -10.35 19.70 -34.07
C ASP A 240 -10.68 18.88 -32.81
N LYS A 241 -9.78 17.98 -32.39
CA LYS A 241 -9.92 17.16 -31.18
C LYS A 241 -8.59 17.11 -30.45
N SER A 242 -8.63 17.26 -29.13
CA SER A 242 -7.44 17.18 -28.28
C SER A 242 -6.83 15.77 -28.30
N ILE A 243 -5.53 15.63 -27.96
CA ILE A 243 -4.90 14.33 -27.72
C ILE A 243 -5.70 13.53 -26.70
N LEU A 244 -6.15 14.18 -25.62
CA LEU A 244 -6.88 13.59 -24.50
C LEU A 244 -8.37 13.33 -24.81
N GLU A 245 -8.88 13.76 -25.96
CA GLU A 245 -10.22 13.38 -26.46
C GLU A 245 -10.15 12.18 -27.41
N ARG A 246 -8.95 11.78 -27.83
CA ARG A 246 -8.71 10.61 -28.70
C ARG A 246 -8.34 9.36 -27.92
N PHE A 247 -7.94 9.56 -26.68
CA PHE A 247 -7.83 8.56 -25.64
C PHE A 247 -8.89 8.96 -24.63
N ASN A 248 -9.89 8.12 -24.35
CA ASN A 248 -10.78 8.42 -23.24
C ASN A 248 -9.91 8.45 -21.97
N PHE A 249 -9.67 9.65 -21.45
CA PHE A 249 -9.14 9.85 -20.12
C PHE A 249 -10.19 10.65 -19.37
N VAL A 250 -10.84 10.00 -18.41
CA VAL A 250 -11.62 10.68 -17.38
C VAL A 250 -10.62 11.29 -16.38
N PRO A 251 -10.74 12.58 -16.00
CA PRO A 251 -9.82 13.18 -15.05
C PRO A 251 -9.88 12.42 -13.72
N SER A 252 -8.73 11.96 -13.23
CA SER A 252 -8.62 11.38 -11.90
C SER A 252 -8.64 12.51 -10.86
N ALA A 253 -9.82 12.81 -10.32
CA ALA A 253 -9.93 13.21 -8.92
C ALA A 253 -10.00 11.93 -8.07
N GLY A 254 -9.00 11.06 -8.23
CA GLY A 254 -8.79 9.91 -7.36
C GLY A 254 -7.92 10.36 -6.20
N GLN A 255 -8.31 10.01 -4.97
CA GLN A 255 -7.35 9.84 -3.89
C GLN A 255 -6.17 9.05 -4.48
N GLY A 256 -5.03 9.73 -4.64
CA GLY A 256 -3.83 9.08 -5.15
C GLY A 256 -3.51 7.92 -4.24
N PHE A 257 -3.26 6.75 -4.84
CA PHE A 257 -2.65 5.58 -4.20
C PHE A 257 -2.87 5.58 -2.69
N GLY A 258 -4.12 5.36 -2.28
CA GLY A 258 -4.43 5.06 -0.91
C GLY A 258 -3.60 3.86 -0.53
N GLU A 259 -2.62 4.09 0.34
CA GLU A 259 -2.44 3.28 1.52
C GLU A 259 -3.06 1.88 1.38
N TYR A 260 -2.26 0.89 0.99
CA TYR A 260 -2.23 -0.30 1.83
C TYR A 260 -1.59 0.15 3.16
N THR A 261 -2.30 0.98 3.93
CA THR A 261 -2.21 0.84 5.36
C THR A 261 -2.71 -0.57 5.59
N GLY A 262 -1.97 -1.38 6.35
CA GLY A 262 -2.48 -2.67 6.85
C GLY A 262 -3.63 -2.46 7.84
N GLN A 263 -4.58 -1.61 7.48
CA GLN A 263 -5.90 -1.50 8.04
C GLN A 263 -6.77 -2.22 7.04
N GLY A 264 -6.88 -3.56 7.18
CA GLY A 264 -7.89 -4.34 6.47
C GLY A 264 -9.21 -3.58 6.43
N ASP A 265 -9.86 -3.59 5.26
CA ASP A 265 -11.00 -2.75 4.89
C ASP A 265 -11.88 -2.42 6.10
N PHE A 266 -11.62 -1.24 6.69
CA PHE A 266 -12.54 -0.69 7.68
C PHE A 266 -13.82 -0.40 6.91
N LEU A 267 -14.80 -1.29 7.07
CA LEU A 267 -16.19 -1.03 6.79
C LEU A 267 -16.49 0.38 7.30
N SER A 268 -16.86 1.25 6.36
CA SER A 268 -16.97 2.70 6.52
C SER A 268 -18.10 3.10 7.48
N SER A 269 -18.05 2.68 8.74
CA SER A 269 -18.77 3.37 9.80
C SER A 269 -18.15 4.76 9.91
N GLU A 270 -18.97 5.80 9.96
CA GLU A 270 -18.56 7.20 10.09
C GLU A 270 -17.75 7.42 11.38
N TYR A 271 -16.47 7.07 11.38
CA TYR A 271 -15.54 7.64 12.33
C TYR A 271 -15.39 9.10 11.94
N SER A 272 -15.95 10.01 12.75
CA SER A 272 -15.63 11.42 12.65
C SER A 272 -14.15 11.57 12.97
N TYR A 273 -13.32 11.61 11.92
CA TYR A 273 -11.87 11.74 12.06
C TYR A 273 -11.58 13.03 12.83
N GLN A 274 -11.26 12.91 14.12
CA GLN A 274 -10.84 14.07 14.87
C GLN A 274 -9.43 14.41 14.39
N LYS A 275 -9.26 15.62 13.86
CA LYS A 275 -7.91 16.09 13.53
C LYS A 275 -7.06 16.02 14.81
N PRO A 276 -5.83 15.48 14.74
CA PRO A 276 -4.92 15.52 15.86
C PRO A 276 -4.83 16.95 16.41
N GLN A 277 -4.67 17.10 17.73
CA GLN A 277 -4.46 18.42 18.35
C GLN A 277 -3.10 19.04 17.96
N ILE A 278 -2.29 18.32 17.19
CA ILE A 278 -0.98 18.71 16.69
C ILE A 278 -1.14 19.01 15.19
N ASP A 279 -0.62 20.15 14.76
CA ASP A 279 -0.56 20.45 13.32
C ASP A 279 0.42 19.47 12.66
N TYR A 280 0.08 18.97 11.48
CA TYR A 280 0.98 18.14 10.69
C TYR A 280 2.35 18.79 10.50
N GLU A 281 2.41 20.13 10.42
CA GLU A 281 3.68 20.86 10.33
C GLU A 281 4.59 20.70 11.57
N GLN A 282 4.02 20.42 12.75
CA GLN A 282 4.77 20.17 13.98
C GLN A 282 5.32 18.73 14.02
N MET A 283 4.73 17.81 13.27
CA MET A 283 5.11 16.39 13.19
C MET A 283 6.27 16.12 12.22
N ILE A 284 6.68 17.13 11.45
CA ILE A 284 7.84 17.03 10.56
C ILE A 284 9.07 17.51 11.34
N PRO A 285 10.24 16.85 11.23
CA PRO A 285 11.47 17.38 11.78
C PRO A 285 11.63 18.84 11.34
N ASP A 286 11.83 19.79 12.27
CA ASP A 286 12.10 21.16 11.88
C ASP A 286 13.38 21.18 11.03
N PHE A 287 13.43 21.96 9.96
CA PHE A 287 14.67 22.20 9.21
C PHE A 287 14.87 23.70 9.24
N ASP A 288 16.10 24.17 9.50
CA ASP A 288 16.46 25.59 9.62
C ASP A 288 16.21 26.44 8.33
N ASN A 289 15.43 25.92 7.37
CA ASN A 289 15.01 26.58 6.16
C ASN A 289 13.47 26.76 6.13
N PRO A 290 12.95 28.01 6.21
CA PRO A 290 11.52 28.34 6.26
C PRO A 290 10.69 27.99 5.01
N LYS A 291 11.26 27.28 4.02
CA LYS A 291 10.55 26.85 2.82
C LYS A 291 10.36 25.35 2.84
N LYS A 292 9.40 24.95 3.68
CA LYS A 292 8.68 23.68 3.73
C LYS A 292 8.08 23.35 2.34
N SER A 293 8.89 23.04 1.34
CA SER A 293 8.33 22.65 0.04
C SER A 293 7.67 21.29 0.20
N ASP A 294 6.45 21.10 -0.30
CA ASP A 294 5.80 19.79 -0.27
C ASP A 294 6.63 18.71 -0.99
N ALA A 295 7.56 19.12 -1.85
CA ALA A 295 8.57 18.25 -2.43
C ALA A 295 9.47 17.61 -1.36
N PHE A 296 9.79 18.31 -0.28
CA PHE A 296 10.53 17.74 0.85
C PHE A 296 9.75 16.62 1.53
N LYS A 297 8.48 16.89 1.88
CA LYS A 297 7.57 15.93 2.51
C LYS A 297 7.41 14.69 1.64
N TYR A 298 7.29 14.90 0.33
CA TYR A 298 7.25 13.83 -0.66
C TYR A 298 8.55 13.02 -0.67
N LEU A 299 9.72 13.68 -0.68
CA LEU A 299 11.03 13.02 -0.74
C LEU A 299 11.36 12.17 0.49
N ILE A 300 10.92 12.56 1.69
CA ILE A 300 11.16 11.78 2.91
C ILE A 300 10.18 10.61 3.08
N GLY A 301 9.02 10.66 2.41
CA GLY A 301 8.09 9.54 2.37
C GLY A 301 8.63 8.40 1.51
N VAL A 302 8.40 7.14 1.92
CA VAL A 302 8.86 5.93 1.21
C VAL A 302 8.47 5.98 -0.29
N ASN A 303 7.24 6.38 -0.59
CA ASN A 303 6.72 6.45 -1.95
C ASN A 303 7.37 7.56 -2.77
N GLY A 304 7.52 8.76 -2.21
CA GLY A 304 8.07 9.88 -2.97
C GLY A 304 9.58 9.77 -3.15
N ARG A 305 10.28 9.11 -2.22
CA ARG A 305 11.64 8.64 -2.45
C ARG A 305 11.70 7.69 -3.64
N GLY A 306 10.98 6.57 -3.61
CA GLY A 306 11.01 5.58 -4.69
C GLY A 306 10.63 6.16 -6.07
N ALA A 307 9.61 7.02 -6.11
CA ALA A 307 9.22 7.74 -7.32
C ALA A 307 10.35 8.64 -7.85
N MET A 308 11.02 9.39 -6.97
CA MET A 308 12.11 10.27 -7.38
C MET A 308 13.36 9.47 -7.79
N GLU A 309 13.69 8.39 -7.08
CA GLU A 309 14.78 7.49 -7.44
C GLU A 309 14.59 6.93 -8.85
N ASN A 310 13.36 6.54 -9.20
CA ASN A 310 13.04 6.09 -10.55
C ASN A 310 13.13 7.23 -11.58
N ALA A 311 12.65 8.43 -11.24
CA ALA A 311 12.73 9.59 -12.14
C ALA A 311 14.19 9.99 -12.44
N VAL A 312 15.08 9.95 -11.46
CA VAL A 312 16.49 10.34 -11.65
C VAL A 312 17.35 9.28 -12.33
N ARG A 313 16.87 8.04 -12.49
CA ARG A 313 17.59 6.99 -13.24
C ARG A 313 17.70 7.31 -14.73
N GLY A 314 16.80 8.13 -15.28
CA GLY A 314 16.89 8.65 -16.65
C GLY A 314 17.89 9.79 -16.83
N CYS A 315 18.44 10.33 -15.73
CA CYS A 315 19.36 11.46 -15.75
C CYS A 315 20.82 11.02 -15.95
N SER A 316 21.73 11.99 -16.12
CA SER A 316 23.16 11.69 -16.20
C SER A 316 23.67 11.07 -14.90
N GLU A 317 24.66 10.17 -14.98
CA GLU A 317 25.27 9.51 -13.80
C GLU A 317 25.69 10.52 -12.72
N ARG A 318 26.21 11.68 -13.13
CA ARG A 318 26.57 12.77 -12.21
C ARG A 318 25.33 13.32 -11.49
N THR A 319 24.25 13.62 -12.21
CA THR A 319 23.00 14.14 -11.62
C THR A 319 22.40 13.13 -10.66
N THR A 320 22.34 11.86 -11.07
CA THR A 320 21.85 10.77 -10.24
C THR A 320 22.66 10.67 -8.94
N ARG A 321 24.00 10.64 -9.04
CA ARG A 321 24.89 10.61 -7.88
C ARG A 321 24.73 11.84 -6.97
N ASP A 322 24.72 13.04 -7.55
CA ASP A 322 24.61 14.28 -6.79
C ASP A 322 23.24 14.36 -6.07
N PHE A 323 22.16 13.86 -6.70
CA PHE A 323 20.83 13.73 -6.09
C PHE A 323 20.85 12.74 -4.91
N PHE A 324 21.35 11.52 -5.11
CA PHE A 324 21.42 10.51 -4.04
C PHE A 324 22.28 10.98 -2.87
N TYR A 325 23.40 11.65 -3.14
CA TYR A 325 24.21 12.27 -2.09
C TYR A 325 23.43 13.32 -1.29
N SER A 326 22.61 14.16 -1.93
CA SER A 326 21.77 15.13 -1.22
C SER A 326 20.64 14.47 -0.41
N ILE A 327 20.09 13.35 -0.89
CA ILE A 327 19.11 12.57 -0.11
C ILE A 327 19.80 11.95 1.10
N ASP A 328 20.96 11.31 0.93
CA ASP A 328 21.70 10.68 2.03
C ASP A 328 22.11 11.72 3.09
N ASP A 329 22.67 12.86 2.67
CA ASP A 329 23.01 13.97 3.57
C ASP A 329 21.79 14.49 4.34
N LEU A 330 20.64 14.59 3.66
CA LEU A 330 19.39 14.96 4.31
C LEU A 330 18.94 13.91 5.34
N MET A 331 19.01 12.64 4.98
CA MET A 331 18.62 11.53 5.86
C MET A 331 19.50 11.48 7.12
N GLU A 332 20.81 11.68 6.97
CA GLU A 332 21.74 11.79 8.10
C GLU A 332 21.38 12.98 9.00
N ASN A 333 20.98 14.11 8.42
CA ASN A 333 20.50 15.27 9.19
C ASN A 333 19.18 14.97 9.93
N VAL A 334 18.27 14.19 9.36
CA VAL A 334 17.03 13.75 10.03
C VAL A 334 17.36 12.83 11.22
N LEU A 335 18.25 11.84 11.00
CA LEU A 335 18.68 10.90 12.03
C LEU A 335 19.40 11.57 13.19
N ALA A 336 20.24 12.57 12.91
CA ALA A 336 21.00 13.32 13.90
C ALA A 336 20.14 14.28 14.74
N ARG A 337 18.89 14.55 14.34
CA ARG A 337 18.02 15.46 15.10
C ARG A 337 17.49 14.80 16.36
N ASN A 338 17.62 15.54 17.46
CA ASN A 338 16.99 15.20 18.72
C ASN A 338 15.47 15.28 18.54
N SER A 339 14.80 14.13 18.58
CA SER A 339 13.35 14.06 18.65
C SER A 339 12.94 13.45 19.99
N VAL A 340 11.78 13.86 20.47
CA VAL A 340 11.15 13.31 21.67
C VAL A 340 9.82 12.69 21.30
N GLN A 341 9.39 11.68 22.04
CA GLN A 341 8.06 11.12 21.87
C GLN A 341 7.05 12.00 22.60
N TYR A 342 5.94 12.32 21.92
CA TYR A 342 4.77 12.98 22.47
C TYR A 342 3.55 12.09 22.29
N ILE A 343 2.84 11.78 23.37
CA ILE A 343 1.63 10.95 23.38
C ILE A 343 0.41 11.83 23.64
N THR A 344 -0.62 11.72 22.80
CA THR A 344 -1.85 12.51 22.89
C THR A 344 -3.09 11.66 22.60
N ASP A 345 -4.27 12.20 22.90
CA ASP A 345 -5.54 11.55 22.60
C ASP A 345 -5.81 11.62 21.10
N PHE A 346 -6.32 10.54 20.55
CA PHE A 346 -6.73 10.45 19.15
C PHE A 346 -7.87 9.46 19.00
N ASN A 347 -9.04 9.90 18.50
CA ASN A 347 -10.23 9.06 18.29
C ASN A 347 -10.61 8.17 19.50
N ASN A 348 -10.62 8.74 20.72
CA ASN A 348 -10.85 8.03 22.00
C ASN A 348 -9.81 6.95 22.35
N GLY A 349 -8.71 6.91 21.60
CA GLY A 349 -7.50 6.14 21.89
C GLY A 349 -6.31 7.05 22.13
N LEU A 350 -5.11 6.49 21.96
CA LEU A 350 -3.83 7.19 22.09
C LEU A 350 -3.13 7.23 20.74
N ALA A 351 -2.41 8.30 20.47
CA ALA A 351 -1.45 8.37 19.37
C ALA A 351 -0.11 8.89 19.89
N GLY A 352 0.98 8.32 19.37
CA GLY A 352 2.33 8.76 19.64
C GLY A 352 2.90 9.49 18.43
N TYR A 353 3.76 10.48 18.65
CA TYR A 353 4.49 11.17 17.59
C TYR A 353 5.91 11.51 18.05
N TYR A 354 6.87 11.46 17.13
CA TYR A 354 8.13 12.16 17.30
C TYR A 354 7.92 13.63 16.98
N LEU A 355 8.35 14.49 17.91
CA LEU A 355 8.36 15.93 17.74
C LEU A 355 9.76 16.46 18.07
N SER A 356 10.11 17.61 17.51
CA SER A 356 11.22 18.39 18.05
C SER A 356 10.78 19.08 19.35
N LEU A 357 11.75 19.39 20.22
CA LEU A 357 11.46 19.98 21.54
C LEU A 357 10.74 21.34 21.42
N GLU A 358 11.07 22.12 20.41
CA GLU A 358 10.47 23.42 20.11
C GLU A 358 9.03 23.32 19.57
N ASN A 359 8.63 22.15 19.09
CA ASN A 359 7.28 21.90 18.56
C ASN A 359 6.34 21.25 19.58
N LEU A 360 6.82 20.98 20.80
CA LEU A 360 5.99 20.45 21.88
C LEU A 360 4.87 21.45 22.25
N PRO A 361 3.62 21.00 22.44
CA PRO A 361 2.57 21.85 22.97
C PRO A 361 2.91 22.39 24.36
N ASP A 362 2.57 23.65 24.64
CA ASP A 362 2.83 24.30 25.94
C ASP A 362 2.22 23.54 27.14
N ILE A 363 1.17 22.76 26.89
CA ILE A 363 0.47 21.96 27.91
C ILE A 363 1.15 20.62 28.21
N ALA A 364 2.19 20.24 27.46
CA ALA A 364 2.80 18.92 27.58
C ALA A 364 3.47 18.73 28.96
N CYS A 365 3.18 17.61 29.61
CA CYS A 365 3.95 17.12 30.76
C CYS A 365 4.97 16.07 30.31
N SER A 366 5.97 15.75 31.15
CA SER A 366 6.96 14.72 30.81
C SER A 366 7.20 13.73 31.94
N GLU A 367 7.40 12.46 31.59
CA GLU A 367 7.83 11.38 32.47
C GLU A 367 8.89 10.54 31.73
N ASN A 368 10.06 10.34 32.34
CA ASN A 368 11.15 9.51 31.78
C ASN A 368 11.57 9.87 30.34
N GLY A 369 11.51 11.15 29.97
CA GLY A 369 11.90 11.63 28.64
C GLY A 369 10.81 11.50 27.57
N VAL A 370 9.62 11.00 27.92
CA VAL A 370 8.43 11.02 27.06
C VAL A 370 7.51 12.15 27.49
N PHE A 371 6.93 12.84 26.51
CA PHE A 371 6.00 13.93 26.71
C PHE A 371 4.56 13.46 26.49
N TYR A 372 3.62 14.05 27.20
CA TYR A 372 2.21 13.65 27.17
C TYR A 372 1.31 14.88 27.12
N ASN A 373 0.21 14.77 26.40
CA ASN A 373 -0.98 15.56 26.69
C ASN A 373 -1.49 15.16 28.09
N PRO A 374 -1.78 16.12 29.00
CA PRO A 374 -2.25 15.79 30.34
C PRO A 374 -3.45 14.85 30.39
N SER A 375 -4.38 14.92 29.43
CA SER A 375 -5.55 14.02 29.38
C SER A 375 -5.19 12.57 29.00
N SER A 376 -4.11 12.38 28.24
CA SER A 376 -3.67 11.07 27.74
C SER A 376 -2.78 10.31 28.71
N TYR A 377 -2.19 11.00 29.68
CA TYR A 377 -1.17 10.44 30.57
C TYR A 377 -1.68 9.22 31.36
N GLU A 378 -2.84 9.34 32.01
CA GLU A 378 -3.41 8.24 32.79
C GLU A 378 -3.79 7.04 31.91
N THR A 379 -4.37 7.30 30.74
CA THR A 379 -4.70 6.24 29.77
C THR A 379 -3.43 5.52 29.32
N ALA A 380 -2.37 6.25 28.96
CA ALA A 380 -1.09 5.66 28.56
C ALA A 380 -0.46 4.81 29.67
N ARG A 381 -0.55 5.26 30.93
CA ARG A 381 -0.11 4.50 32.11
C ARG A 381 -0.91 3.21 32.31
N ASN A 382 -2.21 3.23 32.04
CA ASN A 382 -3.09 2.07 32.24
C ASN A 382 -2.86 0.96 31.20
N VAL A 383 -2.45 1.33 29.98
CA VAL A 383 -2.14 0.37 28.91
C VAL A 383 -0.65 0.05 28.80
N ALA A 384 0.19 0.64 29.65
CA ALA A 384 1.61 0.38 29.67
C ALA A 384 1.89 -1.10 29.98
N ALA A 385 2.95 -1.63 29.37
CA ALA A 385 3.47 -2.95 29.68
C ALA A 385 3.74 -3.13 31.18
N ALA A 386 3.58 -4.36 31.65
CA ALA A 386 3.79 -4.68 33.05
C ALA A 386 5.25 -4.40 33.48
N ASP A 387 5.41 -4.02 34.75
CA ASP A 387 6.74 -3.82 35.34
C ASP A 387 7.47 -5.16 35.40
N ARG A 388 8.64 -5.24 34.76
CA ARG A 388 9.49 -6.44 34.71
C ARG A 388 9.78 -7.03 36.09
N ASN A 389 9.74 -6.23 37.16
CA ASN A 389 10.02 -6.70 38.51
C ASN A 389 8.80 -7.29 39.23
N SER A 390 7.61 -7.21 38.65
CA SER A 390 6.36 -7.70 39.24
C SER A 390 5.63 -8.74 38.38
N VAL A 391 6.17 -9.06 37.21
CA VAL A 391 5.59 -10.03 36.27
C VAL A 391 5.95 -11.46 36.64
N GLN A 392 5.04 -12.38 36.33
CA GLN A 392 5.33 -13.80 36.36
C GLN A 392 6.29 -14.15 35.21
N THR A 393 7.43 -14.74 35.56
CA THR A 393 8.43 -15.20 34.59
C THR A 393 8.25 -16.67 34.23
N ILE A 394 8.76 -17.06 33.07
CA ILE A 394 8.83 -18.45 32.60
C ILE A 394 10.25 -18.80 32.14
N SER A 395 10.54 -20.09 31.93
CA SER A 395 11.80 -20.50 31.32
C SER A 395 11.76 -20.36 29.79
N MET A 396 12.93 -20.31 29.14
CA MET A 396 13.02 -20.34 27.68
C MET A 396 12.42 -21.64 27.08
N GLU A 397 12.52 -22.76 27.79
CA GLU A 397 11.86 -24.02 27.40
C GLU A 397 10.33 -23.85 27.37
N LYS A 398 9.76 -23.16 28.35
CA LYS A 398 8.33 -22.86 28.37
C LYS A 398 7.93 -21.88 27.26
N ALA A 399 8.77 -20.89 26.95
CA ALA A 399 8.54 -20.00 25.82
C ALA A 399 8.51 -20.76 24.48
N ARG A 400 9.39 -21.76 24.31
CA ARG A 400 9.37 -22.66 23.15
C ARG A 400 8.11 -23.53 23.10
N GLU A 401 7.64 -24.05 24.24
CA GLU A 401 6.34 -24.75 24.30
C GLU A 401 5.18 -23.84 23.87
N LEU A 402 5.19 -22.56 24.27
CA LEU A 402 4.16 -21.59 23.85
C LEU A 402 4.25 -21.30 22.35
N PHE A 403 5.46 -21.21 21.80
CA PHE A 403 5.68 -21.06 20.36
C PHE A 403 5.11 -22.24 19.58
N ASP A 404 5.45 -23.47 19.96
CA ASP A 404 4.95 -24.69 19.32
C ASP A 404 3.41 -24.78 19.40
N LYS A 405 2.84 -24.38 20.54
CA LYS A 405 1.37 -24.31 20.70
C LYS A 405 0.75 -23.25 19.80
N ALA A 406 1.36 -22.08 19.67
CA ALA A 406 0.88 -21.03 18.79
C ALA A 406 0.90 -21.48 17.32
N GLN A 407 2.01 -22.08 16.88
CA GLN A 407 2.11 -22.63 15.52
C GLN A 407 1.06 -23.71 15.24
N ALA A 408 0.66 -24.47 16.26
CA ALA A 408 -0.39 -25.49 16.17
C ALA A 408 -1.83 -24.94 16.28
N MET A 409 -2.02 -23.63 16.43
CA MET A 409 -3.35 -23.00 16.43
C MET A 409 -3.90 -23.00 15.02
N ASP A 410 -4.80 -23.95 14.75
CA ASP A 410 -5.35 -24.15 13.42
C ASP A 410 -6.26 -23.00 12.98
N ASP A 411 -6.88 -22.26 13.90
CA ASP A 411 -7.79 -21.14 13.64
C ASP A 411 -7.12 -19.78 13.40
N ILE A 412 -5.78 -19.73 13.41
CA ILE A 412 -5.01 -18.54 13.06
C ILE A 412 -4.51 -18.67 11.62
N ALA A 413 -4.71 -17.61 10.82
CA ALA A 413 -4.22 -17.52 9.45
C ALA A 413 -2.72 -17.19 9.42
N TRP A 414 -1.85 -18.19 9.58
CA TRP A 414 -0.39 -18.03 9.55
C TRP A 414 0.20 -17.81 8.16
N GLY A 415 -0.42 -18.38 7.13
CA GLY A 415 -0.04 -18.24 5.72
C GLY A 415 -0.37 -16.84 5.18
N TYR A 416 -1.41 -16.20 5.71
CA TYR A 416 -1.76 -14.83 5.34
C TYR A 416 -0.99 -13.79 6.18
N LYS A 417 0.19 -13.43 5.70
CA LYS A 417 1.09 -12.44 6.30
C LYS A 417 0.79 -10.97 5.96
N PRO A 418 0.22 -10.58 4.79
CA PRO A 418 0.07 -9.17 4.42
C PRO A 418 -0.62 -8.28 5.47
N ASP A 419 -1.57 -8.81 6.23
CA ASP A 419 -2.24 -8.12 7.32
C ASP A 419 -2.62 -9.07 8.48
N GLY A 420 -3.27 -8.56 9.53
CA GLY A 420 -3.93 -9.34 10.59
C GLY A 420 -3.07 -9.63 11.80
N CYS A 421 -1.88 -9.02 11.88
CA CYS A 421 -0.95 -9.20 13.00
C CYS A 421 -1.58 -8.87 14.35
N TYR A 422 -2.42 -7.83 14.41
CA TYR A 422 -3.20 -7.45 15.59
C TYR A 422 -4.15 -8.55 16.05
N ALA A 423 -4.88 -9.17 15.12
CA ALA A 423 -5.81 -10.26 15.42
C ALA A 423 -5.06 -11.51 15.91
N ARG A 424 -3.98 -11.91 15.21
CA ARG A 424 -3.12 -13.03 15.62
C ARG A 424 -2.58 -12.82 17.03
N ALA A 425 -1.98 -11.66 17.28
CA ALA A 425 -1.37 -11.33 18.56
C ALA A 425 -2.40 -11.31 19.70
N HIS A 426 -3.61 -10.81 19.44
CA HIS A 426 -4.67 -10.76 20.44
C HIS A 426 -5.18 -12.16 20.83
N LEU A 427 -5.47 -13.02 19.83
CA LEU A 427 -5.89 -14.41 20.06
C LEU A 427 -4.81 -15.20 20.83
N MET A 428 -3.55 -15.05 20.45
CA MET A 428 -2.44 -15.70 21.15
C MET A 428 -2.32 -15.21 22.59
N ALA A 429 -2.41 -13.90 22.83
CA ALA A 429 -2.28 -13.34 24.16
C ALA A 429 -3.33 -13.91 25.12
N ARG A 430 -4.60 -13.95 24.70
CA ARG A 430 -5.68 -14.50 25.54
C ARG A 430 -5.50 -15.97 25.83
N ARG A 431 -5.07 -16.77 24.84
CA ARG A 431 -4.79 -18.20 25.05
C ARG A 431 -3.64 -18.45 26.01
N PHE A 432 -2.60 -17.63 25.96
CA PHE A 432 -1.48 -17.74 26.88
C PHE A 432 -1.88 -17.33 28.31
N GLU A 433 -2.71 -16.30 28.45
CA GLU A 433 -3.24 -15.89 29.75
C GLU A 433 -4.21 -16.93 30.35
N GLU A 434 -5.01 -17.62 29.54
CA GLU A 434 -5.80 -18.79 29.96
C GLU A 434 -4.90 -19.92 30.52
N MET A 435 -3.64 -20.00 30.07
CA MET A 435 -2.63 -20.91 30.61
C MET A 435 -1.92 -20.35 31.86
N GLY A 436 -2.34 -19.19 32.37
CA GLY A 436 -1.74 -18.53 33.53
C GLY A 436 -0.40 -17.88 33.23
N ILE A 437 -0.18 -17.41 31.99
CA ILE A 437 1.03 -16.70 31.58
C ILE A 437 0.73 -15.21 31.51
N THR A 438 1.59 -14.37 32.09
CA THR A 438 1.50 -12.91 31.87
C THR A 438 1.98 -12.58 30.46
N VAL A 439 1.13 -11.89 29.71
CA VAL A 439 1.42 -11.51 28.33
C VAL A 439 1.30 -10.00 28.16
N ASP A 440 2.28 -9.43 27.48
CA ASP A 440 2.27 -8.08 26.95
C ASP A 440 2.27 -8.14 25.42
N LYS A 441 2.24 -6.99 24.73
CA LYS A 441 2.46 -6.94 23.29
C LYS A 441 3.70 -6.11 22.95
N ALA A 442 4.48 -6.58 21.99
CA ALA A 442 5.52 -5.81 21.32
C ALA A 442 4.93 -5.20 20.05
N TRP A 443 5.05 -3.89 19.91
CA TRP A 443 4.58 -3.15 18.76
C TRP A 443 5.77 -2.53 18.06
N LEU A 444 5.91 -2.80 16.77
CA LEU A 444 6.97 -2.25 15.94
C LEU A 444 6.35 -1.34 14.89
N LYS A 445 6.86 -0.12 14.75
CA LYS A 445 6.44 0.86 13.73
C LYS A 445 7.64 1.37 12.97
N GLY A 446 7.54 1.48 11.65
CA GLY A 446 8.60 2.04 10.82
C GLY A 446 8.59 1.46 9.41
N SER A 447 9.77 1.33 8.81
CA SER A 447 9.93 0.64 7.52
C SER A 447 10.27 -0.83 7.79
N LEU A 448 9.23 -1.68 7.72
CA LEU A 448 9.33 -3.08 8.11
C LEU A 448 9.21 -3.99 6.89
N ARG A 449 9.87 -5.14 6.98
CA ARG A 449 9.91 -6.13 5.92
C ARG A 449 9.92 -7.53 6.49
N ALA A 450 8.93 -8.34 6.11
CA ALA A 450 8.99 -9.78 6.27
C ALA A 450 9.50 -10.44 4.99
N GLN A 451 10.42 -11.37 5.13
CA GLN A 451 11.02 -12.06 4.00
C GLN A 451 10.02 -13.04 3.37
N GLY A 452 9.86 -12.95 2.05
CA GLY A 452 9.18 -13.96 1.23
C GLY A 452 10.09 -15.13 0.86
N GLU A 453 9.64 -16.06 0.00
CA GLU A 453 10.56 -17.08 -0.56
C GLU A 453 11.53 -16.42 -1.55
N THR A 454 11.08 -15.38 -2.24
CA THR A 454 11.91 -14.50 -3.07
C THR A 454 11.82 -13.03 -2.63
N PRO A 455 12.81 -12.18 -2.96
CA PRO A 455 12.75 -10.75 -2.64
C PRO A 455 11.54 -10.02 -3.23
N GLU A 456 10.99 -10.50 -4.35
CA GLU A 456 9.77 -9.95 -4.95
C GLU A 456 8.50 -10.31 -4.17
N GLU A 457 8.58 -11.30 -3.28
CA GLU A 457 7.53 -11.73 -2.38
C GLU A 457 7.71 -11.15 -0.96
N ASP A 458 8.73 -10.30 -0.75
CA ASP A 458 8.91 -9.59 0.51
C ASP A 458 7.66 -8.74 0.79
N ILE A 459 7.15 -8.87 2.02
CA ILE A 459 5.97 -8.14 2.46
C ILE A 459 6.45 -6.92 3.22
N MET A 460 6.06 -5.74 2.74
CA MET A 460 6.35 -4.47 3.38
C MET A 460 5.23 -4.12 4.35
N TRP A 461 5.59 -3.85 5.60
CA TRP A 461 4.65 -3.36 6.61
C TRP A 461 5.05 -1.98 7.12
N ASN A 462 4.04 -1.19 7.49
CA ASN A 462 4.25 0.05 8.22
C ASN A 462 4.25 -0.15 9.75
N PHE A 463 3.62 -1.22 10.25
CA PHE A 463 3.72 -1.68 11.64
C PHE A 463 3.54 -3.20 11.74
N HIS A 464 4.00 -3.80 12.84
CA HIS A 464 3.75 -5.20 13.19
C HIS A 464 3.59 -5.36 14.70
N VAL A 465 2.87 -6.39 15.13
CA VAL A 465 2.64 -6.68 16.55
C VAL A 465 2.65 -8.17 16.83
N ALA A 466 3.22 -8.54 17.97
CA ALA A 466 3.27 -9.91 18.46
C ALA A 466 3.19 -9.95 19.99
N PRO A 467 2.71 -11.06 20.59
CA PRO A 467 2.69 -11.22 22.03
C PRO A 467 4.10 -11.39 22.59
N VAL A 468 4.28 -10.89 23.81
CA VAL A 468 5.54 -10.90 24.56
C VAL A 468 5.32 -11.63 25.87
N VAL A 469 6.24 -12.54 26.18
CA VAL A 469 6.34 -13.21 27.48
C VAL A 469 7.63 -12.82 28.18
N TYR A 470 7.65 -13.01 29.49
CA TYR A 470 8.79 -12.68 30.33
C TYR A 470 9.60 -13.93 30.65
N VAL A 471 10.81 -14.03 30.10
CA VAL A 471 11.70 -15.17 30.31
C VAL A 471 12.78 -14.82 31.31
N GLU A 472 12.91 -15.63 32.36
CA GLU A 472 14.01 -15.52 33.32
C GLU A 472 15.10 -16.55 32.98
N HIS A 473 16.32 -16.06 32.79
CA HIS A 473 17.49 -16.88 32.50
C HIS A 473 18.14 -17.40 33.79
N ASP A 474 19.03 -18.39 33.67
CA ASP A 474 19.74 -19.00 34.83
C ASP A 474 20.55 -17.98 35.66
N ASN A 475 20.90 -16.83 35.07
CA ASN A 475 21.60 -15.72 35.73
C ASN A 475 20.66 -14.76 36.50
N GLY A 476 19.34 -14.99 36.47
CA GLY A 476 18.30 -14.13 37.05
C GLY A 476 17.92 -12.91 36.19
N GLU A 477 18.43 -12.83 34.96
CA GLU A 477 18.07 -11.78 34.01
C GLU A 477 16.69 -12.06 33.41
N ILE A 478 15.81 -11.05 33.42
CA ILE A 478 14.46 -11.11 32.84
C ILE A 478 14.47 -10.40 31.49
N GLU A 479 14.19 -11.17 30.44
CA GLU A 479 14.07 -10.67 29.07
C GLU A 479 12.64 -10.74 28.55
N ARG A 480 12.31 -9.82 27.65
CA ARG A 480 11.07 -9.86 26.86
C ARG A 480 11.32 -10.72 25.63
N VAL A 481 10.57 -11.80 25.53
CA VAL A 481 10.66 -12.77 24.43
C VAL A 481 9.37 -12.71 23.63
N VAL A 482 9.50 -12.47 22.32
CA VAL A 482 8.38 -12.42 21.37
C VAL A 482 8.08 -13.83 20.88
N ILE A 483 6.78 -14.14 20.80
CA ILE A 483 6.28 -15.38 20.20
C ILE A 483 5.53 -15.01 18.90
N ASP A 484 6.18 -15.19 17.75
CA ASP A 484 5.61 -14.81 16.45
C ASP A 484 5.87 -15.87 15.36
N PRO A 485 5.01 -16.91 15.27
CA PRO A 485 5.13 -17.94 14.24
C PRO A 485 4.98 -17.44 12.79
N SER A 486 4.51 -16.20 12.57
CA SER A 486 4.33 -15.68 11.21
C SER A 486 5.63 -15.27 10.52
N VAL A 487 6.67 -14.94 11.31
CA VAL A 487 7.96 -14.43 10.80
C VAL A 487 9.19 -15.06 11.43
N GLU A 488 9.05 -15.76 12.56
CA GLU A 488 10.16 -16.40 13.26
C GLU A 488 10.03 -17.93 13.23
N GLU A 489 11.16 -18.63 13.37
CA GLU A 489 11.18 -20.10 13.53
C GLU A 489 11.12 -20.56 15.01
N GLY A 490 11.14 -19.59 15.95
CA GLY A 490 11.09 -19.87 17.37
C GLY A 490 10.95 -18.61 18.22
N PRO A 491 10.91 -18.75 19.55
CA PRO A 491 10.91 -17.59 20.45
C PRO A 491 12.23 -16.82 20.32
N VAL A 492 12.14 -15.51 20.12
CA VAL A 492 13.29 -14.60 19.98
C VAL A 492 13.15 -13.42 20.95
N THR A 493 14.24 -12.72 21.25
CA THR A 493 14.12 -11.51 22.08
C THR A 493 13.36 -10.42 21.33
N ALA A 494 12.65 -9.53 22.03
CA ALA A 494 11.91 -8.45 21.37
C ALA A 494 12.80 -7.52 20.52
N MET A 495 14.07 -7.35 20.90
CA MET A 495 15.03 -6.57 20.12
C MET A 495 15.50 -7.33 18.87
N GLU A 496 15.71 -8.63 18.97
CA GLU A 496 16.06 -9.48 17.82
C GLU A 496 14.91 -9.51 16.80
N TRP A 497 13.67 -9.75 17.25
CA TRP A 497 12.47 -9.66 16.41
C TRP A 497 12.36 -8.30 15.69
N ALA A 498 12.56 -7.21 16.43
CA ALA A 498 12.51 -5.87 15.83
C ALA A 498 13.59 -5.63 14.77
N LYS A 499 14.78 -6.20 14.98
CA LYS A 499 15.88 -6.12 14.00
C LYS A 499 15.61 -6.98 12.78
N ASN A 500 15.12 -8.21 12.96
CA ASN A 500 14.80 -9.13 11.88
C ASN A 500 13.78 -8.53 10.89
N LEU A 501 12.84 -7.75 11.42
CA LEU A 501 11.79 -7.09 10.64
C LEU A 501 12.15 -5.70 10.13
N SER A 502 13.28 -5.11 10.55
CA SER A 502 13.68 -3.79 10.08
C SER A 502 14.29 -3.90 8.69
N SER A 503 13.71 -3.21 7.69
CA SER A 503 14.25 -3.23 6.32
C SER A 503 15.60 -2.51 6.19
N ASP A 504 15.86 -1.59 7.11
CA ASP A 504 16.97 -0.64 7.10
C ASP A 504 17.98 -0.94 8.22
N VAL A 505 19.19 -0.39 8.06
CA VAL A 505 20.34 -0.44 8.98
C VAL A 505 19.94 -0.77 10.43
N GLU A 506 20.39 -1.93 10.92
CA GLU A 506 20.05 -2.53 12.24
C GLU A 506 20.15 -1.56 13.45
N GLU A 507 20.88 -0.45 13.31
CA GLU A 507 21.13 0.57 14.32
C GLU A 507 19.94 1.53 14.55
N ARG A 508 18.79 1.36 13.86
CA ARG A 508 17.66 2.32 13.87
C ARG A 508 16.48 1.92 14.76
N VAL A 509 16.57 0.84 15.54
CA VAL A 509 15.49 0.43 16.46
C VAL A 509 15.56 1.22 17.77
N ASN A 510 14.55 2.06 18.01
CA ASN A 510 14.38 2.83 19.24
C ASN A 510 13.30 2.23 20.12
N ILE A 511 13.61 2.04 21.40
CA ILE A 511 12.59 1.67 22.39
C ILE A 511 11.81 2.93 22.77
N THR A 512 10.49 2.89 22.59
CA THR A 512 9.57 3.99 22.92
C THR A 512 8.53 3.54 23.94
N GLN A 513 7.75 4.48 24.48
CA GLN A 513 6.53 4.12 25.20
C GLN A 513 5.42 3.75 24.23
N PHE A 514 4.40 3.05 24.71
CA PHE A 514 3.19 2.79 23.93
C PHE A 514 2.20 3.96 24.04
N PRO A 515 1.51 4.34 22.95
CA PRO A 515 1.68 3.83 21.58
C PRO A 515 3.01 4.30 20.95
N TYR A 516 3.52 3.54 19.99
CA TYR A 516 4.69 3.98 19.22
C TYR A 516 4.42 5.32 18.50
N PRO A 517 5.47 6.05 18.09
CA PRO A 517 5.34 7.21 17.20
C PRO A 517 4.81 6.84 15.81
N GLU A 518 3.67 7.37 15.39
CA GLU A 518 3.08 7.10 14.06
C GLU A 518 3.98 7.56 12.91
N ASN A 519 4.75 8.62 13.13
CA ASN A 519 5.69 9.18 12.17
C ASN A 519 7.12 8.59 12.30
N SER A 520 7.25 7.34 12.74
CA SER A 520 8.56 6.71 12.94
C SER A 520 9.37 6.63 11.65
N ALA A 521 8.73 6.26 10.53
CA ALA A 521 9.39 6.11 9.24
C ALA A 521 9.89 7.45 8.68
N GLU A 522 9.16 8.54 8.91
CA GLU A 522 9.51 9.91 8.52
C GLU A 522 10.73 10.43 9.29
N TYR A 523 10.94 9.92 10.51
CA TYR A 523 12.15 10.14 11.28
C TYR A 523 13.24 9.10 11.01
N LEU A 524 13.05 8.21 10.04
CA LEU A 524 13.96 7.12 9.68
C LEU A 524 14.28 6.21 10.87
N LYS A 525 13.29 6.01 11.75
CA LYS A 525 13.38 5.22 12.97
C LYS A 525 12.42 4.04 12.88
N ASN A 526 12.80 2.95 13.53
CA ASN A 526 11.88 1.86 13.84
C ASN A 526 11.60 1.92 15.34
N SER A 527 10.35 2.15 15.72
CA SER A 527 9.97 2.29 17.13
C SER A 527 9.42 0.99 17.67
N LEU A 528 10.09 0.43 18.67
CA LEU A 528 9.64 -0.73 19.43
C LEU A 528 8.99 -0.25 20.74
N ALA A 529 7.68 -0.40 20.84
CA ALA A 529 6.89 -0.08 22.02
C ALA A 529 6.32 -1.35 22.68
N PHE A 530 5.96 -1.25 23.96
CA PHE A 530 5.33 -2.35 24.69
C PHE A 530 4.05 -1.88 25.40
N SER A 531 2.97 -2.64 25.26
CA SER A 531 1.73 -2.45 26.01
C SER A 531 1.42 -3.70 26.84
N ASN A 532 0.46 -3.60 27.75
CA ASN A 532 -0.21 -4.79 28.28
C ASN A 532 -0.98 -5.53 27.16
N SER A 533 -1.64 -6.64 27.49
CA SER A 533 -2.41 -7.43 26.51
C SER A 533 -3.74 -6.80 26.07
N ASP A 534 -4.18 -5.66 26.62
CA ASP A 534 -5.53 -5.14 26.39
C ASP A 534 -5.75 -4.42 25.04
N PRO A 535 -4.82 -3.59 24.53
CA PRO A 535 -4.99 -2.95 23.24
C PRO A 535 -5.11 -3.98 22.11
N TYR A 536 -6.15 -3.86 21.29
CA TYR A 536 -6.32 -4.67 20.08
C TYR A 536 -5.59 -4.01 18.91
N LEU A 537 -5.78 -2.70 18.75
CA LEU A 537 -5.02 -1.84 17.85
C LEU A 537 -4.45 -0.62 18.60
N PRO A 538 -3.40 0.04 18.08
CA PRO A 538 -2.74 1.14 18.78
C PRO A 538 -3.58 2.43 18.80
N LEU A 539 -4.36 2.68 17.74
CA LEU A 539 -5.19 3.88 17.57
C LEU A 539 -6.69 3.64 17.85
N GLU A 540 -7.07 2.44 18.29
CA GLU A 540 -8.47 2.12 18.54
C GLU A 540 -8.98 2.77 19.82
N SER A 541 -10.28 3.04 19.84
CA SER A 541 -10.99 3.43 21.05
C SER A 541 -10.72 2.45 22.19
N THR A 542 -10.42 2.98 23.36
CA THR A 542 -10.31 2.20 24.60
C THR A 542 -11.66 1.62 25.06
N GLU A 543 -12.75 1.96 24.39
CA GLU A 543 -14.12 1.57 24.76
C GLU A 543 -14.52 0.17 24.26
N SER A 544 -13.78 -0.44 23.34
CA SER A 544 -14.07 -1.78 22.84
C SER A 544 -13.94 -2.82 23.97
N THR A 545 -15.00 -3.60 24.18
CA THR A 545 -15.00 -4.71 25.14
C THR A 545 -14.12 -5.85 24.65
N GLU A 546 -13.64 -6.69 25.57
CA GLU A 546 -12.85 -7.88 25.22
C GLU A 546 -13.61 -8.83 24.29
N GLU A 547 -14.93 -8.99 24.47
CA GLU A 547 -15.78 -9.81 23.60
C GLU A 547 -15.81 -9.29 22.16
N GLN A 548 -15.90 -7.96 21.99
CA GLN A 548 -15.84 -7.34 20.66
C GLN A 548 -14.48 -7.54 20.00
N LYS A 549 -13.38 -7.33 20.74
CA LYS A 549 -12.02 -7.53 20.24
C LYS A 549 -11.78 -8.97 19.80
N MET A 550 -12.23 -9.94 20.60
CA MET A 550 -12.16 -11.36 20.26
C MET A 550 -13.02 -11.72 19.05
N SER A 551 -14.23 -11.16 18.95
CA SER A 551 -15.10 -11.35 17.78
C SER A 551 -14.45 -10.81 16.50
N MET A 552 -13.86 -9.61 16.57
CA MET A 552 -13.12 -9.01 15.47
C MET A 552 -11.91 -9.88 15.08
N ALA A 553 -11.12 -10.31 16.06
CA ALA A 553 -9.95 -11.15 15.82
C ALA A 553 -10.30 -12.46 15.10
N HIS A 554 -11.35 -13.15 15.57
CA HIS A 554 -11.84 -14.37 14.95
C HIS A 554 -12.39 -14.14 13.55
N ALA A 555 -13.15 -13.06 13.33
CA ALA A 555 -13.66 -12.71 12.01
C ALA A 555 -12.51 -12.47 11.03
N THR A 556 -11.50 -11.67 11.42
CA THR A 556 -10.30 -11.41 10.61
C THR A 556 -9.56 -12.71 10.28
N MET A 557 -9.36 -13.63 11.23
CA MET A 557 -8.68 -14.91 10.95
C MET A 557 -9.50 -15.83 10.04
N LEU A 558 -10.83 -15.85 10.20
CA LEU A 558 -11.70 -16.63 9.35
C LEU A 558 -11.66 -16.13 7.89
N GLU A 559 -11.69 -14.82 7.70
CA GLU A 559 -11.54 -14.19 6.40
C GLU A 559 -10.16 -14.52 5.80
N TYR A 560 -9.09 -14.34 6.57
CA TYR A 560 -7.72 -14.47 6.07
C TYR A 560 -7.32 -15.90 5.73
N LYS A 561 -7.90 -16.89 6.42
CA LYS A 561 -7.79 -18.30 6.04
C LYS A 561 -8.34 -18.62 4.66
N GLY A 562 -9.27 -17.82 4.14
CA GLY A 562 -9.78 -17.98 2.77
C GLY A 562 -8.72 -17.69 1.70
N TYR A 563 -7.62 -17.05 2.07
CA TYR A 563 -6.51 -16.70 1.18
C TYR A 563 -5.24 -17.55 1.37
N GLU A 564 -5.26 -18.53 2.29
CA GLU A 564 -4.20 -19.55 2.43
C GLU A 564 -4.39 -20.70 1.44
#